data_AF-A0A7Y9MQY8-F1
#
_entry.id   AF-A0A7Y9MQY8-F1
#
_cell.length_a   1.000
_cell.length_b   1.000
_cell.length_c   1.000
_cell.angle_alpha   90.00
_cell.angle_beta   90.00
_cell.angle_gamma   90.00
#
_symmetry.space_group_name_H-M   'P 1'
#
loop_
_entity.id
_entity.type
_entity.pdbx_description
1 polymer ?
#
loop_
_entity_poly.entity_id
_entity_poly.type
_entity_poly.pdbx_seq_one_letter_code
_entity_poly.pdbx_strand_id
1 'polypeptide(L)'
;MSALLSPEQLEAELRAIGARLYHDQHPFHALLHSGRLERGQVQAWALNRYEYQRCIPLKDAAILARMDDPALRRIWRQRIVDHDGSADGEGGIARWLHLTDALGLDRDLVQSGRALLPGTRFAVQAYLHFVREKSLLEAIASSLTELFAPGIIGRRVAGMLQHYDFVSREALAYFEHRLHEAPRDSDFALDYVKRHADTVEKQQLVQDALRFKCGVLWSQLDALHFAYVQPGVAWPDAFVAAPAQAAA
;
A
#
# COMPACT_ATOMS: atom_id res chain seq x y z
N MET A 1 5.72 33.38 -7.53
CA MET A 1 6.45 32.16 -7.90
C MET A 1 7.07 31.60 -6.63
N SER A 2 6.89 30.31 -6.34
CA SER A 2 7.52 29.70 -5.16
C SER A 2 9.03 29.63 -5.36
N ALA A 3 9.81 29.81 -4.29
CA ALA A 3 11.27 29.69 -4.35
C ALA A 3 11.69 28.21 -4.41
N LEU A 4 12.88 27.94 -4.96
CA LEU A 4 13.48 26.60 -4.93
C LEU A 4 13.81 26.24 -3.47
N LEU A 5 13.30 25.10 -3.02
CA LEU A 5 13.54 24.60 -1.67
C LEU A 5 14.92 23.94 -1.57
N SER A 6 15.56 24.04 -0.41
CA SER A 6 16.71 23.18 -0.09
C SER A 6 16.27 21.71 0.02
N PRO A 7 17.19 20.74 -0.05
CA PRO A 7 16.86 19.33 0.15
C PRO A 7 16.11 19.04 1.47
N GLU A 8 16.47 19.71 2.55
CA GLU A 8 15.84 19.58 3.88
C GLU A 8 14.45 20.19 3.90
N GLN A 9 14.27 21.35 3.25
CA GLN A 9 12.96 22.00 3.12
C GLN A 9 12.02 21.15 2.25
N LEU A 10 12.51 20.59 1.15
CA LEU A 10 11.73 19.68 0.31
C LEU A 10 11.29 18.42 1.09
N GLU A 11 12.20 17.82 1.87
CA GLU A 11 11.85 16.69 2.73
C GLU A 11 10.77 17.05 3.75
N ALA A 12 10.88 18.22 4.40
CA ALA A 12 9.88 18.70 5.34
C ALA A 12 8.49 18.84 4.69
N GLU A 13 8.42 19.41 3.48
CA GLU A 13 7.17 19.51 2.70
C GLU A 13 6.58 18.13 2.36
N LEU A 14 7.42 17.18 1.93
CA LEU A 14 6.97 15.81 1.64
C LEU A 14 6.43 15.11 2.88
N ARG A 15 7.06 15.31 4.05
CA ARG A 15 6.55 14.78 5.33
C ARG A 15 5.24 15.46 5.75
N ALA A 16 5.08 16.75 5.51
CA ALA A 16 3.83 17.48 5.78
C ALA A 16 2.66 16.97 4.90
N ILE A 17 2.93 16.63 3.64
CA ILE A 17 1.94 15.96 2.76
C ILE A 17 1.49 14.64 3.37
N GLY A 18 2.43 13.81 3.83
CA GLY A 18 2.13 12.53 4.49
C GLY A 18 1.30 12.68 5.75
N ALA A 19 1.69 13.58 6.64
CA ALA A 19 0.98 13.83 7.90
C ALA A 19 -0.50 14.21 7.69
N ARG A 20 -0.83 14.83 6.56
CA ARG A 20 -2.20 15.26 6.23
C ARG A 20 -2.99 14.28 5.37
N LEU A 21 -2.33 13.65 4.40
CA LEU A 21 -3.01 12.91 3.32
C LEU A 21 -2.74 11.40 3.35
N TYR A 22 -1.87 10.91 4.21
CA TYR A 22 -1.64 9.48 4.29
C TYR A 22 -2.87 8.76 4.84
N HIS A 23 -3.05 7.52 4.38
CA HIS A 23 -4.30 6.78 4.53
C HIS A 23 -4.60 6.32 5.97
N ASP A 24 -3.73 6.60 6.93
CA ASP A 24 -4.01 6.37 8.36
C ASP A 24 -4.98 7.38 8.94
N GLN A 25 -5.13 8.54 8.28
CA GLN A 25 -6.14 9.53 8.62
C GLN A 25 -7.55 9.12 8.15
N HIS A 26 -7.67 8.04 7.37
CA HIS A 26 -8.95 7.60 6.82
C HIS A 26 -9.81 6.87 7.88
N PRO A 27 -11.13 7.15 8.01
CA PRO A 27 -12.00 6.51 9.00
C PRO A 27 -11.99 4.98 9.00
N PHE A 28 -12.01 4.34 7.83
CA PHE A 28 -11.84 2.88 7.70
C PHE A 28 -10.60 2.34 8.41
N HIS A 29 -9.48 3.05 8.34
CA HIS A 29 -8.22 2.64 8.97
C HIS A 29 -8.32 2.76 10.49
N ALA A 30 -8.95 3.82 11.01
CA ALA A 30 -9.24 3.96 12.43
C ALA A 30 -10.16 2.84 12.95
N LEU A 31 -11.20 2.47 12.19
CA LEU A 31 -12.10 1.36 12.54
C LEU A 31 -11.35 0.03 12.59
N LEU A 32 -10.45 -0.22 11.63
CA LEU A 32 -9.62 -1.43 11.59
C LEU A 32 -8.73 -1.56 12.83
N HIS A 33 -8.04 -0.49 13.27
CA HIS A 33 -7.12 -0.62 14.42
C HIS A 33 -7.79 -0.57 15.78
N SER A 34 -8.99 0.01 15.86
CA SER A 34 -9.76 0.09 17.10
C SER A 34 -10.67 -1.12 17.34
N GLY A 35 -10.58 -2.16 16.50
CA GLY A 35 -11.39 -3.37 16.67
C GLY A 35 -12.86 -3.20 16.27
N ARG A 36 -13.19 -2.16 15.51
CA ARG A 36 -14.58 -1.77 15.23
C ARG A 36 -15.10 -2.30 13.91
N LEU A 37 -14.28 -3.03 13.16
CA LEU A 37 -14.72 -3.80 12.00
C LEU A 37 -15.10 -5.24 12.37
N GLU A 38 -16.12 -5.78 11.75
CA GLU A 38 -16.48 -7.19 11.83
C GLU A 38 -15.53 -8.06 10.98
N ARG A 39 -15.54 -9.39 11.22
CA ARG A 39 -14.70 -10.34 10.48
C ARG A 39 -14.85 -10.21 8.96
N GLY A 40 -16.09 -10.06 8.47
CA GLY A 40 -16.37 -9.88 7.05
C GLY A 40 -15.75 -8.61 6.45
N GLN A 41 -15.71 -7.52 7.22
CA GLN A 41 -15.09 -6.25 6.80
C GLN A 41 -13.55 -6.36 6.79
N VAL A 42 -12.96 -7.08 7.76
CA VAL A 42 -11.51 -7.38 7.78
C VAL A 42 -11.12 -8.29 6.61
N GLN A 43 -11.92 -9.32 6.32
CA GLN A 43 -11.78 -10.18 5.14
C GLN A 43 -11.82 -9.37 3.84
N ALA A 44 -12.82 -8.51 3.68
CA ALA A 44 -12.96 -7.66 2.50
C ALA A 44 -11.73 -6.74 2.32
N TRP A 45 -11.21 -6.15 3.40
CA TRP A 45 -9.99 -5.37 3.37
C TRP A 45 -8.78 -6.21 2.93
N ALA A 46 -8.57 -7.38 3.51
CA ALA A 46 -7.44 -8.24 3.19
C ALA A 46 -7.48 -8.72 1.72
N LEU A 47 -8.66 -9.10 1.24
CA LEU A 47 -8.89 -9.50 -0.16
C LEU A 47 -8.63 -8.35 -1.13
N ASN A 48 -9.18 -7.16 -0.87
CA ASN A 48 -8.97 -6.01 -1.77
C ASN A 48 -7.53 -5.52 -1.75
N ARG A 49 -6.89 -5.54 -0.58
CA ARG A 49 -5.51 -5.08 -0.44
C ARG A 49 -4.51 -6.06 -1.07
N TYR A 50 -4.86 -7.33 -1.24
CA TYR A 50 -4.05 -8.28 -2.02
C TYR A 50 -3.80 -7.78 -3.45
N GLU A 51 -4.77 -7.15 -4.11
CA GLU A 51 -4.57 -6.57 -5.45
C GLU A 51 -3.47 -5.50 -5.44
N TYR A 52 -3.48 -4.62 -4.44
CA TYR A 52 -2.40 -3.65 -4.27
C TYR A 52 -1.06 -4.36 -4.07
N GLN A 53 -1.01 -5.37 -3.19
CA GLN A 53 0.22 -6.11 -2.90
C GLN A 53 0.81 -6.82 -4.13
N ARG A 54 -0.02 -7.54 -4.89
CA ARG A 54 0.44 -8.27 -6.08
C ARG A 54 0.87 -7.34 -7.22
N CYS A 55 0.36 -6.11 -7.24
CA CYS A 55 0.74 -5.13 -8.26
C CYS A 55 2.04 -4.37 -7.93
N ILE A 56 2.51 -4.35 -6.68
CA ILE A 56 3.76 -3.67 -6.34
C ILE A 56 4.98 -4.18 -7.12
N PRO A 57 5.28 -5.49 -7.24
CA PRO A 57 6.43 -5.94 -8.04
C PRO A 57 6.26 -5.62 -9.53
N LEU A 58 5.03 -5.60 -10.07
CA LEU A 58 4.76 -5.18 -11.45
C LEU A 58 5.06 -3.68 -11.65
N LYS A 59 4.66 -2.86 -10.68
CA LYS A 59 4.96 -1.43 -10.61
C LYS A 59 6.47 -1.21 -10.53
N ASP A 60 7.17 -1.96 -9.67
CA ASP A 60 8.61 -1.83 -9.50
C ASP A 60 9.40 -2.33 -10.71
N ALA A 61 8.95 -3.38 -11.40
CA ALA A 61 9.53 -3.81 -12.67
C ALA A 61 9.38 -2.74 -13.76
N ALA A 62 8.22 -2.06 -13.83
CA ALA A 62 8.01 -0.97 -14.77
C ALA A 62 8.94 0.23 -14.52
N ILE A 63 9.24 0.54 -13.25
CA ILE A 63 10.25 1.56 -12.91
C ILE A 63 11.66 1.06 -13.24
N LEU A 64 11.98 -0.18 -12.87
CA LEU A 64 13.29 -0.80 -13.09
C LEU A 64 13.69 -0.79 -14.57
N ALA A 65 12.74 -1.05 -15.47
CA ALA A 65 12.94 -1.05 -16.92
C ALA A 65 13.33 0.32 -17.49
N ARG A 66 13.16 1.40 -16.73
CA ARG A 66 13.43 2.79 -17.12
C ARG A 66 14.70 3.35 -16.49
N MET A 67 15.41 2.55 -15.70
CA MET A 67 16.67 2.94 -15.06
C MET A 67 17.85 2.49 -15.93
N ASP A 68 18.55 3.43 -16.56
CA ASP A 68 19.73 3.12 -17.39
C ASP A 68 20.95 2.72 -16.55
N ASP A 69 21.10 3.29 -15.35
CA ASP A 69 22.20 3.00 -14.43
C ASP A 69 22.01 1.62 -13.74
N PRO A 70 22.93 0.66 -13.96
CA PRO A 70 22.91 -0.63 -13.27
C PRO A 70 22.97 -0.53 -11.75
N ALA A 71 23.57 0.52 -11.17
CA ALA A 71 23.62 0.71 -9.73
C ALA A 71 22.22 0.98 -9.16
N LEU A 72 21.43 1.84 -9.81
CA LEU A 72 20.02 2.06 -9.45
C LEU A 72 19.21 0.77 -9.60
N ARG A 73 19.42 0.03 -10.69
CA ARG A 73 18.73 -1.26 -10.90
C ARG A 73 19.03 -2.29 -9.81
N ARG A 74 20.29 -2.39 -9.36
CA ARG A 74 20.69 -3.31 -8.27
C ARG A 74 19.99 -2.98 -6.95
N ILE A 75 19.76 -1.71 -6.67
CA ILE A 75 19.02 -1.28 -5.47
C ILE A 75 17.52 -1.55 -5.66
N TRP A 76 16.94 -1.07 -6.77
CA TRP A 76 15.49 -1.11 -6.97
C TRP A 76 14.94 -2.53 -7.11
N ARG A 77 15.69 -3.46 -7.71
CA ARG A 77 15.26 -4.87 -7.87
C ARG A 77 14.98 -5.56 -6.54
N GLN A 78 15.57 -5.10 -5.43
CA GLN A 78 15.35 -5.72 -4.12
C GLN A 78 13.87 -5.62 -3.69
N ARG A 79 13.15 -4.57 -4.11
CA ARG A 79 11.71 -4.41 -3.86
C ARG A 79 10.89 -5.54 -4.50
N ILE A 80 11.30 -6.00 -5.69
CA ILE A 80 10.68 -7.13 -6.39
C ILE A 80 10.97 -8.42 -5.63
N VAL A 81 12.25 -8.67 -5.29
CA VAL A 81 12.66 -9.85 -4.52
C VAL A 81 11.95 -9.95 -3.17
N ASP A 82 11.79 -8.83 -2.46
CA ASP A 82 11.11 -8.82 -1.15
C ASP A 82 9.62 -9.18 -1.26
N HIS A 83 8.99 -8.91 -2.40
CA HIS A 83 7.57 -9.19 -2.64
C HIS A 83 7.32 -10.55 -3.28
N ASP A 84 8.10 -10.93 -4.28
CA ASP A 84 7.94 -12.19 -5.01
C ASP A 84 8.64 -13.36 -4.31
N GLY A 85 9.64 -13.09 -3.47
CA GLY A 85 10.52 -14.13 -2.91
C GLY A 85 11.61 -14.56 -3.88
N SER A 86 12.49 -15.47 -3.43
CA SER A 86 13.47 -16.12 -4.31
C SER A 86 13.04 -17.53 -4.75
N ALA A 87 12.00 -18.06 -4.12
CA ALA A 87 11.35 -19.33 -4.45
C ALA A 87 9.85 -19.27 -4.15
N ASP A 88 9.10 -20.26 -4.67
CA ASP A 88 7.66 -20.38 -4.44
C ASP A 88 7.32 -20.42 -2.94
N GLY A 89 6.28 -19.68 -2.54
CA GLY A 89 5.85 -19.60 -1.15
C GLY A 89 6.64 -18.62 -0.28
N GLU A 90 7.63 -17.93 -0.84
CA GLU A 90 8.37 -16.87 -0.16
C GLU A 90 7.83 -15.46 -0.50
N GLY A 91 8.40 -14.44 0.13
CA GLY A 91 8.12 -13.04 -0.19
C GLY A 91 6.85 -12.47 0.43
N GLY A 92 6.68 -11.16 0.26
CA GLY A 92 5.56 -10.39 0.78
C GLY A 92 4.20 -10.84 0.25
N ILE A 93 4.12 -11.31 -1.00
CA ILE A 93 2.87 -11.81 -1.59
C ILE A 93 2.44 -13.10 -0.89
N ALA A 94 3.34 -14.05 -0.69
CA ALA A 94 3.02 -15.29 0.04
C ALA A 94 2.62 -15.01 1.49
N ARG A 95 3.32 -14.09 2.18
CA ARG A 95 2.94 -13.64 3.52
C ARG A 95 1.54 -12.99 3.56
N TRP A 96 1.16 -12.25 2.52
CA TRP A 96 -0.19 -11.69 2.42
C TRP A 96 -1.25 -12.77 2.14
N LEU A 97 -0.94 -13.77 1.32
CA LEU A 97 -1.83 -14.91 1.10
C LEU A 97 -2.04 -15.72 2.38
N HIS A 98 -1.00 -15.88 3.20
CA HIS A 98 -1.14 -16.50 4.52
C HIS A 98 -2.10 -15.71 5.44
N LEU A 99 -2.04 -14.37 5.42
CA LEU A 99 -3.04 -13.55 6.13
C LEU A 99 -4.47 -13.84 5.62
N THR A 100 -4.67 -13.94 4.31
CA THR A 100 -6.01 -14.23 3.77
C THR A 100 -6.51 -15.62 4.13
N ASP A 101 -5.62 -16.63 4.15
CA ASP A 101 -5.96 -17.99 4.58
C ASP A 101 -6.34 -18.02 6.07
N ALA A 102 -5.60 -17.32 6.94
CA ALA A 102 -5.91 -17.22 8.37
C ALA A 102 -7.28 -16.54 8.62
N LEU A 103 -7.68 -15.63 7.73
CA LEU A 103 -9.01 -15.03 7.72
C LEU A 103 -10.09 -15.96 7.10
N GLY A 104 -9.73 -17.16 6.66
CA GLY A 104 -10.64 -18.16 6.08
C GLY A 104 -11.18 -17.76 4.70
N LEU A 105 -10.41 -16.98 3.93
CA LEU A 105 -10.74 -16.68 2.55
C LEU A 105 -10.32 -17.84 1.63
N ASP A 106 -11.14 -18.13 0.62
CA ASP A 106 -10.75 -19.02 -0.47
C ASP A 106 -9.59 -18.39 -1.26
N ARG A 107 -8.46 -19.09 -1.31
CA ARG A 107 -7.25 -18.64 -1.98
C ARG A 107 -7.46 -18.40 -3.47
N ASP A 108 -8.24 -19.23 -4.15
CA ASP A 108 -8.53 -19.07 -5.58
C ASP A 108 -9.37 -17.80 -5.83
N LEU A 109 -10.30 -17.50 -4.92
CA LEU A 109 -11.09 -16.27 -4.96
C LEU A 109 -10.19 -15.02 -4.80
N VAL A 110 -9.26 -15.04 -3.85
CA VAL A 110 -8.32 -13.94 -3.62
C VAL A 110 -7.41 -13.74 -4.84
N GLN A 111 -6.78 -14.80 -5.33
CA GLN A 111 -5.80 -14.72 -6.41
C GLN A 111 -6.42 -14.35 -7.77
N SER A 112 -7.65 -14.79 -8.04
CA SER A 112 -8.36 -14.46 -9.28
C SER A 112 -8.77 -12.99 -9.38
N GLY A 113 -8.87 -12.27 -8.25
CA GLY A 113 -9.27 -10.86 -8.22
C GLY A 113 -10.71 -10.59 -8.70
N ARG A 114 -11.51 -11.64 -8.94
CA ARG A 114 -12.89 -11.51 -9.47
C ARG A 114 -13.85 -10.84 -8.49
N ALA A 115 -13.56 -10.92 -7.20
CA ALA A 115 -14.36 -10.36 -6.10
C ALA A 115 -13.85 -9.00 -5.59
N LEU A 116 -12.95 -8.35 -6.33
CA LEU A 116 -12.45 -7.01 -5.98
C LEU A 116 -13.52 -5.95 -6.19
N LEU A 117 -13.48 -4.90 -5.38
CA LEU A 117 -14.21 -3.68 -5.66
C LEU A 117 -13.61 -2.99 -6.90
N PRO A 118 -14.44 -2.49 -7.84
CA PRO A 118 -13.95 -1.72 -8.97
C PRO A 118 -13.11 -0.50 -8.54
N GLY A 119 -13.50 0.19 -7.46
CA GLY A 119 -12.74 1.31 -6.91
C GLY A 119 -11.33 0.94 -6.49
N THR A 120 -11.15 -0.23 -5.86
CA THR A 120 -9.82 -0.76 -5.53
C THR A 120 -9.03 -1.07 -6.80
N ARG A 121 -9.63 -1.81 -7.74
CA ARG A 121 -8.97 -2.20 -8.99
C ARG A 121 -8.49 -0.98 -9.77
N PHE A 122 -9.35 0.02 -9.97
CA PHE A 122 -9.01 1.22 -10.74
C PHE A 122 -7.95 2.07 -10.04
N ALA A 123 -8.01 2.22 -8.71
CA ALA A 123 -6.98 2.94 -7.96
C ALA A 123 -5.60 2.27 -8.08
N VAL A 124 -5.53 0.94 -7.98
CA VAL A 124 -4.28 0.19 -8.14
C VAL A 124 -3.75 0.26 -9.57
N GLN A 125 -4.62 0.12 -10.57
CA GLN A 125 -4.24 0.24 -11.99
C GLN A 125 -3.75 1.64 -12.34
N ALA A 126 -4.35 2.68 -11.77
CA ALA A 126 -3.87 4.06 -11.94
C ALA A 126 -2.42 4.20 -11.48
N TYR A 127 -2.02 3.51 -10.41
CA TYR A 127 -0.64 3.53 -9.95
C TYR A 127 0.32 2.86 -10.96
N LEU A 128 -0.07 1.72 -11.52
CA LEU A 128 0.71 1.03 -12.56
C LEU A 128 0.88 1.91 -13.82
N HIS A 129 -0.18 2.58 -14.27
CA HIS A 129 -0.10 3.49 -15.42
C HIS A 129 0.77 4.72 -15.11
N PHE A 130 0.60 5.33 -13.93
CA PHE A 130 1.38 6.49 -13.51
C PHE A 130 2.89 6.22 -13.60
N VAL A 131 3.37 5.08 -13.07
CA VAL A 131 4.82 4.78 -13.09
C VAL A 131 5.35 4.41 -14.48
N ARG A 132 4.48 3.98 -15.40
CA ARG A 132 4.84 3.69 -16.79
C ARG A 132 4.96 4.98 -17.62
N GLU A 133 4.10 5.96 -17.35
CA GLU A 133 3.90 7.12 -18.21
C GLU A 133 4.60 8.40 -17.72
N LYS A 134 4.67 8.64 -16.40
CA LYS A 134 5.27 9.85 -15.82
C LYS A 134 6.79 9.80 -15.83
N SER A 135 7.49 10.90 -15.52
CA SER A 135 8.96 10.87 -15.45
C SER A 135 9.48 9.85 -14.43
N LEU A 136 10.74 9.41 -14.57
CA LEU A 136 11.36 8.50 -13.59
C LEU A 136 11.39 9.13 -12.18
N LEU A 137 11.56 10.46 -12.10
CA LEU A 137 11.52 11.21 -10.86
C LEU A 137 10.14 11.11 -10.18
N GLU A 138 9.05 11.36 -10.91
CA GLU A 138 7.68 11.20 -10.40
C GLU A 138 7.40 9.75 -9.98
N ALA A 139 7.84 8.79 -10.79
CA ALA A 139 7.65 7.37 -10.51
C ALA A 139 8.35 6.94 -9.20
N ILE A 140 9.59 7.37 -8.97
CA ILE A 140 10.31 7.12 -7.71
C ILE A 140 9.66 7.91 -6.55
N ALA A 141 9.33 9.18 -6.74
CA ALA A 141 8.70 10.01 -5.72
C ALA A 141 7.37 9.42 -5.21
N SER A 142 6.60 8.78 -6.10
CA SER A 142 5.35 8.12 -5.73
C SER A 142 5.52 6.92 -4.77
N SER A 143 6.74 6.40 -4.53
CA SER A 143 6.97 5.38 -3.50
C SER A 143 7.11 5.97 -2.10
N LEU A 144 7.36 7.30 -1.96
CA LEU A 144 7.68 7.97 -0.70
C LEU A 144 6.60 7.95 0.37
N THR A 145 5.39 7.46 0.05
CA THR A 145 4.44 7.05 1.10
C THR A 145 5.03 6.04 2.09
N GLU A 146 6.09 5.32 1.72
CA GLU A 146 6.83 4.41 2.60
C GLU A 146 7.50 5.12 3.79
N LEU A 147 7.78 6.43 3.70
CA LEU A 147 8.27 7.23 4.83
C LEU A 147 7.33 7.19 6.04
N PHE A 148 6.04 6.93 5.80
CA PHE A 148 5.00 6.95 6.83
C PHE A 148 4.62 5.54 7.29
N ALA A 149 5.04 4.49 6.57
CA ALA A 149 4.61 3.13 6.83
C ALA A 149 5.04 2.57 8.21
N PRO A 150 6.29 2.75 8.69
CA PRO A 150 6.74 2.12 9.93
C PRO A 150 5.92 2.50 11.17
N GLY A 151 5.60 3.79 11.34
CA GLY A 151 4.82 4.28 12.48
C GLY A 151 3.40 3.69 12.54
N ILE A 152 2.83 3.37 11.38
CA ILE A 152 1.47 2.85 11.27
C ILE A 152 1.43 1.34 11.36
N ILE A 153 2.46 0.65 10.86
CA ILE A 153 2.56 -0.80 10.94
C ILE A 153 2.57 -1.26 12.40
N GLY A 154 3.38 -0.62 13.26
CA GLY A 154 3.43 -0.96 14.67
C GLY A 154 2.07 -0.81 15.38
N ARG A 155 1.40 0.34 15.17
CA ARG A 155 0.05 0.58 15.72
C ARG A 155 -0.98 -0.43 15.19
N ARG A 156 -0.90 -0.77 13.91
CA ARG A 156 -1.80 -1.74 13.27
C ARG A 156 -1.66 -3.12 13.87
N VAL A 157 -0.44 -3.63 13.96
CA VAL A 157 -0.20 -4.98 14.48
C VAL A 157 -0.68 -5.07 15.93
N ALA A 158 -0.36 -4.07 16.76
CA ALA A 158 -0.82 -4.02 18.14
C ALA A 158 -2.36 -3.98 18.26
N GLY A 159 -3.02 -3.09 17.51
CA GLY A 159 -4.48 -2.95 17.54
C GLY A 159 -5.22 -4.19 17.04
N MET A 160 -4.76 -4.78 15.93
CA MET A 160 -5.38 -5.99 15.38
C MET A 160 -5.26 -7.18 16.35
N LEU A 161 -4.09 -7.40 16.95
CA LEU A 161 -3.89 -8.49 17.93
C LEU A 161 -4.69 -8.28 19.22
N GLN A 162 -4.88 -7.03 19.63
CA GLN A 162 -5.64 -6.71 20.84
C GLN A 162 -7.15 -6.94 20.66
N HIS A 163 -7.68 -6.68 19.46
CA HIS A 163 -9.12 -6.58 19.27
C HIS A 163 -9.76 -7.67 18.40
N TYR A 164 -8.97 -8.43 17.64
CA TYR A 164 -9.47 -9.52 16.79
C TYR A 164 -8.93 -10.86 17.24
N ASP A 165 -9.78 -11.64 17.93
CA ASP A 165 -9.48 -13.01 18.38
C ASP A 165 -9.16 -13.98 17.23
N PHE A 166 -9.71 -13.73 16.05
CA PHE A 166 -9.44 -14.47 14.81
C PHE A 166 -8.15 -14.04 14.08
N VAL A 167 -7.34 -13.13 14.64
CA VAL A 167 -6.05 -12.70 14.07
C VAL A 167 -4.90 -13.14 14.97
N SER A 168 -3.95 -13.88 14.42
CA SER A 168 -2.74 -14.32 15.13
C SER A 168 -1.51 -13.50 14.73
N ARG A 169 -0.45 -13.56 15.54
CA ARG A 169 0.84 -12.95 15.18
C ARG A 169 1.42 -13.54 13.90
N GLU A 170 1.28 -14.84 13.71
CA GLU A 170 1.70 -15.56 12.49
C GLU A 170 0.99 -15.00 11.25
N ALA A 171 -0.32 -14.77 11.33
CA ALA A 171 -1.10 -14.16 10.25
C ALA A 171 -0.63 -12.73 9.90
N LEU A 172 0.02 -12.03 10.83
CA LEU A 172 0.52 -10.67 10.65
C LEU A 172 2.01 -10.60 10.27
N ALA A 173 2.66 -11.73 9.99
CA ALA A 173 4.09 -11.78 9.66
C ALA A 173 4.50 -10.86 8.50
N TYR A 174 3.60 -10.61 7.53
CA TYR A 174 3.82 -9.62 6.46
C TYR A 174 4.23 -8.25 7.02
N PHE A 175 3.57 -7.79 8.08
CA PHE A 175 3.79 -6.48 8.68
C PHE A 175 5.12 -6.38 9.43
N GLU A 176 5.55 -7.44 10.11
CA GLU A 176 6.81 -7.46 10.84
C GLU A 176 8.02 -7.29 9.90
N HIS A 177 8.01 -7.94 8.74
CA HIS A 177 9.04 -7.75 7.71
C HIS A 177 9.06 -6.32 7.15
N ARG A 178 7.89 -5.72 6.90
CA ARG A 178 7.79 -4.36 6.37
C ARG A 178 8.36 -3.27 7.29
N LEU A 179 8.50 -3.53 8.59
CA LEU A 179 9.19 -2.61 9.52
C LEU A 179 10.67 -2.39 9.16
N HIS A 180 11.29 -3.37 8.49
CA HIS A 180 12.70 -3.33 8.13
C HIS A 180 12.90 -2.98 6.64
N GLU A 181 12.02 -3.48 5.77
CA GLU A 181 12.08 -3.21 4.33
C GLU A 181 11.74 -1.75 3.98
N ALA A 182 10.69 -1.18 4.60
CA ALA A 182 10.19 0.15 4.24
C ALA A 182 11.19 1.30 4.51
N PRO A 183 11.93 1.34 5.64
CA PRO A 183 12.98 2.34 5.86
C PRO A 183 14.04 2.32 4.77
N ARG A 184 14.68 1.16 4.50
CA ARG A 184 15.69 0.97 3.45
C ARG A 184 15.20 1.50 2.10
N ASP A 185 13.97 1.16 1.75
CA ASP A 185 13.30 1.53 0.52
C ASP A 185 13.04 3.04 0.41
N SER A 186 12.56 3.66 1.48
CA SER A 186 12.22 5.08 1.52
C SER A 186 13.46 5.98 1.61
N ASP A 187 14.53 5.55 2.29
CA ASP A 187 15.79 6.29 2.40
C ASP A 187 16.42 6.49 1.02
N PHE A 188 16.49 5.43 0.21
CA PHE A 188 16.98 5.52 -1.17
C PHE A 188 16.11 6.47 -2.02
N ALA A 189 14.79 6.30 -1.97
CA ALA A 189 13.88 7.10 -2.79
C ALA A 189 13.94 8.59 -2.40
N LEU A 190 14.07 8.89 -1.11
CA LEU A 190 14.16 10.24 -0.59
C LEU A 190 15.46 10.91 -0.99
N ASP A 191 16.59 10.21 -0.85
CA ASP A 191 17.89 10.69 -1.32
C ASP A 191 17.87 10.95 -2.84
N TYR A 192 17.32 10.02 -3.62
CA TYR A 192 17.16 10.21 -5.07
C TYR A 192 16.35 11.47 -5.39
N VAL A 193 15.20 11.65 -4.73
CA VAL A 193 14.33 12.82 -4.93
C VAL A 193 15.05 14.11 -4.57
N LYS A 194 15.73 14.16 -3.42
CA LYS A 194 16.49 15.33 -2.95
C LYS A 194 17.58 15.76 -3.93
N ARG A 195 18.23 14.79 -4.60
CA ARG A 195 19.28 15.05 -5.59
C ARG A 195 18.76 15.46 -6.96
N HIS A 196 17.60 14.96 -7.39
CA HIS A 196 17.11 15.14 -8.77
C HIS A 196 15.97 16.15 -8.90
N ALA A 197 15.32 16.55 -7.81
CA ALA A 197 14.33 17.64 -7.78
C ALA A 197 15.01 19.01 -7.60
N ASP A 198 15.87 19.35 -8.56
CA ASP A 198 16.78 20.51 -8.56
C ASP A 198 16.20 21.79 -9.16
N THR A 199 14.93 21.77 -9.61
CA THR A 199 14.18 22.94 -10.05
C THR A 199 12.85 23.05 -9.33
N VAL A 200 12.26 24.26 -9.31
CA VAL A 200 10.95 24.51 -8.68
C VAL A 200 9.88 23.61 -9.30
N GLU A 201 9.92 23.43 -10.62
CA GLU A 201 9.00 22.57 -11.37
C GLU A 201 9.16 21.11 -10.97
N LYS A 202 10.39 20.60 -10.86
CA LYS A 202 10.63 19.21 -10.44
C LYS A 202 10.22 18.97 -8.98
N GLN A 203 10.44 19.93 -8.08
CA GLN A 203 9.97 19.84 -6.70
C GLN A 203 8.45 19.77 -6.63
N GLN A 204 7.75 20.54 -7.46
CA GLN A 204 6.30 20.47 -7.57
C GLN A 204 5.85 19.09 -8.09
N LEU A 205 6.48 18.56 -9.14
CA LEU A 205 6.19 17.23 -9.68
C LEU A 205 6.32 16.11 -8.64
N VAL A 206 7.38 16.15 -7.82
CA VAL A 206 7.60 15.16 -6.74
C VAL A 206 6.50 15.25 -5.69
N GLN A 207 6.14 16.46 -5.26
CA GLN A 207 5.07 16.65 -4.28
C GLN A 207 3.72 16.17 -4.84
N ASP A 208 3.43 16.44 -6.12
CA ASP A 208 2.20 16.01 -6.77
C ASP A 208 2.16 14.49 -6.98
N ALA A 209 3.29 13.86 -7.29
CA ALA A 209 3.40 12.40 -7.33
C ALA A 209 3.11 11.76 -5.96
N LEU A 210 3.55 12.38 -4.87
CA LEU A 210 3.23 11.93 -3.51
C LEU A 210 1.74 12.12 -3.18
N ARG A 211 1.16 13.28 -3.53
CA ARG A 211 -0.29 13.54 -3.37
C ARG A 211 -1.13 12.53 -4.17
N PHE A 212 -0.74 12.26 -5.41
CA PHE A 212 -1.35 11.22 -6.24
C PHE A 212 -1.32 9.86 -5.54
N LYS A 213 -0.15 9.45 -5.02
CA LYS A 213 -0.04 8.17 -4.32
C LYS A 213 -0.91 8.13 -3.06
N CYS A 214 -0.97 9.20 -2.28
CA CYS A 214 -1.89 9.30 -1.15
C CYS A 214 -3.35 9.12 -1.61
N GLY A 215 -3.74 9.76 -2.72
CA GLY A 215 -5.05 9.59 -3.36
C GLY A 215 -5.35 8.12 -3.73
N VAL A 216 -4.40 7.41 -4.34
CA VAL A 216 -4.54 5.97 -4.66
C VAL A 216 -4.85 5.14 -3.42
N LEU A 217 -4.15 5.40 -2.30
CA LEU A 217 -4.37 4.67 -1.06
C LEU A 217 -5.70 5.05 -0.40
N TRP A 218 -6.07 6.33 -0.48
CA TRP A 218 -7.31 6.86 0.06
C TRP A 218 -8.53 6.28 -0.67
N SER A 219 -8.53 6.30 -2.02
CA SER A 219 -9.64 5.78 -2.82
C SER A 219 -9.90 4.28 -2.64
N GLN A 220 -8.86 3.49 -2.33
CA GLN A 220 -9.05 2.08 -1.95
C GLN A 220 -9.85 1.95 -0.64
N LEU A 221 -9.58 2.83 0.33
CA LEU A 221 -10.29 2.82 1.61
C LEU A 221 -11.69 3.43 1.50
N ASP A 222 -11.90 4.44 0.64
CA ASP A 222 -13.23 4.98 0.34
C ASP A 222 -14.14 3.86 -0.21
N ALA A 223 -13.63 3.10 -1.19
CA ALA A 223 -14.37 1.99 -1.80
C ALA A 223 -14.74 0.93 -0.75
N LEU A 224 -13.79 0.55 0.11
CA LEU A 224 -14.03 -0.41 1.20
C LEU A 224 -15.03 0.12 2.23
N HIS A 225 -14.91 1.39 2.62
CA HIS A 225 -15.81 2.00 3.59
C HIS A 225 -17.24 2.08 3.06
N PHE A 226 -17.41 2.53 1.81
CA PHE A 226 -18.72 2.61 1.17
C PHE A 226 -19.38 1.23 1.07
N ALA A 227 -18.63 0.23 0.61
CA ALA A 227 -19.15 -1.11 0.33
C ALA A 227 -19.44 -1.94 1.58
N TYR A 228 -18.60 -1.82 2.62
CA TYR A 228 -18.64 -2.74 3.75
C TYR A 228 -18.92 -2.08 5.10
N VAL A 229 -18.88 -0.75 5.22
CA VAL A 229 -19.13 -0.04 6.49
C VAL A 229 -20.40 0.79 6.41
N GLN A 230 -20.40 1.83 5.59
CA GLN A 230 -21.55 2.73 5.43
C GLN A 230 -21.52 3.39 4.04
N PRO A 231 -22.59 3.27 3.24
CA PRO A 231 -23.90 2.69 3.57
C PRO A 231 -23.94 1.15 3.55
N GLY A 232 -22.85 0.46 3.19
CA GLY A 232 -22.84 -1.00 3.08
C GLY A 232 -23.35 -1.50 1.72
N VAL A 233 -23.14 -0.72 0.65
CA VAL A 233 -23.62 -1.03 -0.70
C VAL A 233 -22.44 -1.48 -1.56
N ALA A 234 -22.28 -2.79 -1.69
CA ALA A 234 -21.20 -3.39 -2.45
C ALA A 234 -21.52 -3.51 -3.96
N TRP A 235 -20.47 -3.56 -4.78
CA TRP A 235 -20.59 -3.96 -6.18
C TRP A 235 -21.16 -5.39 -6.27
N PRO A 236 -22.07 -5.71 -7.22
CA PRO A 236 -22.74 -7.01 -7.27
C PRO A 236 -21.81 -8.23 -7.26
N ASP A 237 -20.65 -8.14 -7.92
CA ASP A 237 -19.68 -9.24 -7.98
C ASP A 237 -18.58 -9.15 -6.91
N ALA A 238 -18.65 -8.16 -6.01
CA ALA A 238 -17.66 -8.04 -4.94
C ALA A 238 -17.81 -9.15 -3.90
N PHE A 239 -16.76 -9.32 -3.10
CA PHE A 239 -16.75 -10.28 -2.01
C PHE A 239 -17.97 -10.11 -1.08
N VAL A 240 -18.64 -11.23 -0.80
CA VAL A 240 -19.72 -11.29 0.20
C VAL A 240 -19.24 -12.17 1.33
N ALA A 241 -19.18 -11.61 2.54
CA ALA A 241 -18.85 -12.39 3.71
C ALA A 241 -19.95 -13.43 3.96
N ALA A 242 -19.56 -14.66 4.31
CA ALA A 242 -20.52 -15.64 4.80
C ALA A 242 -21.23 -15.07 6.04
N PRO A 243 -22.55 -15.24 6.19
CA PRO A 243 -23.24 -14.85 7.41
C PRO A 243 -22.54 -15.55 8.59
N ALA A 244 -22.33 -14.81 9.68
CA ALA A 244 -21.79 -15.39 10.91
C ALA A 244 -22.67 -16.60 11.27
N GLN A 245 -22.08 -17.79 11.34
CA GLN A 245 -22.81 -18.94 11.88
C GLN A 245 -23.25 -18.54 13.28
N ALA A 246 -24.57 -18.50 13.52
CA ALA A 246 -25.10 -18.29 14.85
C ALA A 246 -24.43 -19.31 15.77
N ALA A 247 -23.74 -18.84 16.80
CA ALA A 247 -23.15 -19.71 17.81
C ALA A 247 -24.27 -20.64 18.32
N ALA A 248 -24.11 -21.94 18.09
CA ALA A 248 -25.00 -22.98 18.59
C ALA A 248 -24.83 -23.15 20.10
#